data_AF-A0A3C0TPH4-F1
#
_entry.id   AF-A0A3C0TPH4-F1
#
_cell.length_a   1.000
_cell.length_b   1.000
_cell.length_c   1.000
_cell.angle_alpha   90.00
_cell.angle_beta   90.00
_cell.angle_gamma   90.00
#
_symmetry.space_group_name_H-M   'P 1'
#
loop_
_entity.id
_entity.type
_entity.pdbx_description
1 polymer ?
#
loop_
_entity_poly.entity_id
_entity_poly.type
_entity_poly.pdbx_seq_one_letter_code
_entity_poly.pdbx_strand_id
1 'polypeptide(L)'
;MICNICHTGCLDCHYTPSRERGVHAFSRTPPALSCGGGGRSTFVCHAGTMERRRGDSYLGKEFSEPPGLPEDVHVRLKMECVACHQTGPGGMGHIERRGTCQDCHIEAEEAIAASYHKNVSCAACHVKILGGYQMTSWGSGLIASRPNPFKKYALYYGPMEPPILVKDQAGRWIPMKVWPNSAGNFKTPVTPRPGIIFRWPDGETHDAYALLGTHSIPKGNNLYLAWLQLDQVGHPLGKSRTCADCHGRTAQVARASWEYYDSQGAEPFEGTHRIVGDEKGLRVTDLRLTSELELMHGGKTDDFAAWLHLGDIWKTPGDFSIPKSDPTKYRELDRGIKASLTRLAVIDRRIKAREARGEKVKKLRRRWKEAKAAAAHDPKTAGPLIEEVFTMNGGDGAPVSNQERAAHGSGKEH
;
A
#
# COMPACT_ATOMS: atom_id res chain seq x y z
N MET A 1 27.70 -24.27 3.38
CA MET A 1 26.44 -24.99 3.15
C MET A 1 25.27 -24.13 3.63
N ILE A 2 25.05 -22.97 2.98
CA ILE A 2 23.95 -22.00 3.27
C ILE A 2 23.26 -21.56 1.96
N CYS A 3 23.73 -21.99 0.79
CA CYS A 3 23.23 -21.51 -0.49
C CYS A 3 21.75 -21.85 -0.71
N ASN A 4 21.30 -23.04 -0.28
CA ASN A 4 19.90 -23.47 -0.33
C ASN A 4 18.96 -22.70 0.62
N ILE A 5 19.49 -21.92 1.57
CA ILE A 5 18.71 -20.99 2.40
C ILE A 5 18.41 -19.70 1.60
N CYS A 6 19.26 -19.37 0.62
CA CYS A 6 19.14 -18.19 -0.23
C CYS A 6 18.60 -18.49 -1.64
N HIS A 7 18.64 -19.75 -2.09
CA HIS A 7 18.17 -20.20 -3.39
C HIS A 7 16.95 -21.12 -3.21
N THR A 8 15.78 -20.63 -3.61
CA THR A 8 14.50 -21.35 -3.53
C THR A 8 14.49 -22.59 -4.43
N GLY A 9 14.05 -23.72 -3.88
CA GLY A 9 13.78 -24.97 -4.59
C GLY A 9 12.33 -25.41 -4.49
N CYS A 10 12.00 -26.57 -5.09
CA CYS A 10 10.63 -27.09 -5.15
C CYS A 10 10.00 -27.29 -3.76
N LEU A 11 10.81 -27.61 -2.75
CA LEU A 11 10.37 -27.83 -1.37
C LEU A 11 9.89 -26.54 -0.71
N ASP A 12 10.49 -25.39 -1.03
CA ASP A 12 10.15 -24.11 -0.39
C ASP A 12 8.75 -23.64 -0.78
N CYS A 13 8.34 -23.90 -2.04
CA CYS A 13 7.05 -23.45 -2.55
C CYS A 13 5.97 -24.53 -2.45
N HIS A 14 6.25 -25.77 -2.86
CA HIS A 14 5.23 -26.77 -3.13
C HIS A 14 4.99 -27.76 -1.99
N TYR A 15 5.91 -27.88 -1.03
CA TYR A 15 5.79 -28.84 0.06
C TYR A 15 4.60 -28.47 0.96
N THR A 16 3.60 -29.35 1.07
CA THR A 16 2.36 -29.09 1.81
C THR A 16 1.89 -30.34 2.56
N PRO A 17 2.68 -30.86 3.51
CA PRO A 17 2.32 -32.04 4.29
C PRO A 17 0.99 -31.86 5.01
N SER A 18 0.22 -32.94 5.14
CA SER A 18 -1.07 -32.96 5.85
C SER A 18 -1.35 -34.36 6.38
N ARG A 19 -2.26 -34.48 7.36
CA ARG A 19 -2.67 -35.80 7.87
C ARG A 19 -3.25 -36.70 6.77
N GLU A 20 -4.00 -36.12 5.85
CA GLU A 20 -4.65 -36.85 4.74
C GLU A 20 -3.67 -37.26 3.64
N ARG A 21 -2.73 -36.36 3.27
CA ARG A 21 -1.80 -36.59 2.13
C ARG A 21 -0.42 -37.09 2.54
N GLY A 22 -0.16 -37.19 3.85
CA GLY A 22 1.11 -37.64 4.42
C GLY A 22 2.21 -36.57 4.46
N VAL A 23 3.37 -36.96 5.01
CA VAL A 23 4.53 -36.09 5.24
C VAL A 23 5.33 -35.76 3.98
N HIS A 24 4.99 -36.34 2.82
CA HIS A 24 5.64 -36.09 1.53
C HIS A 24 4.66 -35.46 0.52
N ALA A 25 3.63 -34.77 1.00
CA ALA A 25 2.64 -34.18 0.12
C ALA A 25 3.15 -32.87 -0.52
N PHE A 26 2.84 -32.70 -1.81
CA PHE A 26 3.14 -31.50 -2.58
C PHE A 26 1.85 -30.92 -3.18
N SER A 27 1.79 -29.61 -3.36
CA SER A 27 0.71 -28.93 -4.07
C SER A 27 1.21 -28.49 -5.44
N ARG A 28 0.37 -28.62 -6.48
CA ARG A 28 0.69 -28.08 -7.80
C ARG A 28 0.77 -26.55 -7.77
N THR A 29 -0.14 -25.92 -7.02
CA THR A 29 -0.18 -24.48 -6.81
C THR A 29 0.34 -24.19 -5.41
N PRO A 30 1.50 -23.50 -5.26
CA PRO A 30 2.01 -23.10 -3.95
C PRO A 30 0.97 -22.27 -3.20
N PRO A 31 0.66 -22.61 -1.93
CA PRO A 31 -0.15 -21.73 -1.11
C PRO A 31 0.65 -20.46 -0.78
N ALA A 32 -0.04 -19.33 -0.61
CA ALA A 32 0.55 -18.03 -0.32
C ALA A 32 1.43 -18.05 0.95
N LEU A 33 1.07 -18.90 1.92
CA LEU A 33 1.88 -19.15 3.12
C LEU A 33 3.31 -19.60 2.80
N SER A 34 3.52 -20.35 1.73
CA SER A 34 4.86 -20.75 1.30
C SER A 34 5.69 -19.55 0.83
N CYS A 35 5.06 -18.56 0.20
CA CYS A 35 5.72 -17.35 -0.29
C CYS A 35 6.06 -16.36 0.85
N GLY A 36 5.22 -16.31 1.88
CA GLY A 36 5.40 -15.51 3.10
C GLY A 36 6.25 -16.20 4.19
N GLY A 37 7.07 -17.19 3.82
CA GLY A 37 7.98 -17.87 4.74
C GLY A 37 7.34 -18.93 5.65
N GLY A 38 6.03 -18.87 5.92
CA GLY A 38 5.21 -19.97 6.45
C GLY A 38 5.76 -20.70 7.69
N GLY A 39 6.58 -20.03 8.51
CA GLY A 39 7.33 -20.63 9.62
C GLY A 39 8.44 -21.60 9.22
N ARG A 40 8.72 -21.79 7.93
CA ARG A 40 9.72 -22.72 7.38
C ARG A 40 11.03 -22.04 6.99
N SER A 41 10.98 -20.75 6.69
CA SER A 41 12.16 -19.89 6.67
C SER A 41 11.71 -18.42 6.68
N THR A 42 12.23 -17.66 7.66
CA THR A 42 11.97 -16.22 7.84
C THR A 42 12.65 -15.35 6.76
N PHE A 43 13.35 -15.96 5.80
CA PHE A 43 14.11 -15.28 4.75
C PHE A 43 13.61 -15.61 3.33
N VAL A 44 12.52 -16.39 3.19
CA VAL A 44 11.98 -16.73 1.86
C VAL A 44 11.19 -15.55 1.31
N CYS A 45 11.82 -14.88 0.35
CA CYS A 45 11.28 -13.98 -0.68
C CYS A 45 10.41 -12.79 -0.24
N HIS A 46 9.25 -13.01 0.38
CA HIS A 46 8.33 -11.93 0.80
C HIS A 46 8.40 -11.63 2.29
N ALA A 47 8.67 -12.66 3.13
CA ALA A 47 8.88 -12.45 4.56
C ALA A 47 10.11 -11.57 4.81
N GLY A 48 9.97 -10.56 5.64
CA GLY A 48 11.07 -9.67 5.97
C GLY A 48 11.10 -8.39 5.14
N THR A 49 11.88 -8.30 4.06
CA THR A 49 12.13 -6.99 3.41
C THR A 49 10.88 -6.39 2.77
N MET A 50 10.02 -7.19 2.12
CA MET A 50 8.77 -6.68 1.52
C MET A 50 7.77 -6.26 2.60
N GLU A 51 7.48 -7.12 3.57
CA GLU A 51 6.59 -6.81 4.70
C GLU A 51 7.07 -5.59 5.49
N ARG A 52 8.34 -5.60 5.89
CA ARG A 52 8.89 -4.57 6.78
C ARG A 52 9.11 -3.24 6.06
N ARG A 53 9.58 -3.26 4.81
CA ARG A 53 9.86 -2.01 4.07
C ARG A 53 8.68 -1.47 3.31
N ARG A 54 7.89 -2.32 2.64
CA ARG A 54 6.77 -1.89 1.78
C ARG A 54 5.41 -1.97 2.47
N GLY A 55 5.38 -2.47 3.71
CA GLY A 55 4.15 -2.68 4.46
C GLY A 55 3.28 -3.80 3.87
N ASP A 56 3.89 -4.74 3.14
CA ASP A 56 3.18 -5.88 2.56
C ASP A 56 2.53 -6.70 3.67
N SER A 57 1.22 -6.89 3.58
CA SER A 57 0.47 -7.72 4.53
C SER A 57 -0.59 -8.55 3.82
N TYR A 58 -0.23 -9.17 2.69
CA TYR A 58 -1.14 -10.01 1.90
C TYR A 58 -1.96 -10.97 2.79
N LEU A 59 -1.25 -11.78 3.59
CA LEU A 59 -1.82 -12.75 4.54
C LEU A 59 -2.40 -12.11 5.81
N GLY A 60 -2.05 -10.87 6.14
CA GLY A 60 -2.53 -10.17 7.34
C GLY A 60 -2.33 -10.93 8.65
N LYS A 61 -3.07 -10.53 9.69
CA LYS A 61 -3.16 -11.20 11.01
C LYS A 61 -1.78 -11.52 11.58
N GLU A 62 -1.53 -12.78 11.94
CA GLU A 62 -0.25 -13.25 12.50
C GLU A 62 0.92 -13.20 11.51
N PHE A 63 0.64 -13.04 10.21
CA PHE A 63 1.62 -12.91 9.12
C PHE A 63 1.86 -11.45 8.72
N SER A 64 1.51 -10.51 9.60
CA SER A 64 1.75 -9.09 9.38
C SER A 64 2.65 -8.52 10.48
N GLU A 65 3.34 -7.43 10.17
CA GLU A 65 4.22 -6.75 11.11
C GLU A 65 3.70 -5.31 11.33
N PRO A 66 3.20 -4.93 12.50
CA PRO A 66 2.92 -5.80 13.65
C PRO A 66 1.76 -6.76 13.35
N PRO A 67 1.63 -7.85 14.12
CA PRO A 67 0.50 -8.76 13.99
C PRO A 67 -0.86 -8.05 14.17
N GLY A 68 -1.87 -8.51 13.45
CA GLY A 68 -3.25 -8.04 13.55
C GLY A 68 -3.72 -7.11 12.42
N LEU A 69 -2.87 -6.79 11.45
CA LEU A 69 -3.28 -6.01 10.28
C LEU A 69 -4.27 -6.80 9.39
N PRO A 70 -5.14 -6.10 8.64
CA PRO A 70 -6.14 -6.77 7.81
C PRO A 70 -5.51 -7.61 6.70
N GLU A 71 -6.14 -8.75 6.44
CA GLU A 71 -5.90 -9.57 5.25
C GLU A 71 -6.28 -8.84 3.96
N ASP A 72 -5.54 -9.16 2.90
CA ASP A 72 -5.91 -8.78 1.55
C ASP A 72 -7.25 -9.42 1.14
N VAL A 73 -8.03 -8.73 0.30
CA VAL A 73 -9.26 -9.28 -0.28
C VAL A 73 -9.02 -10.58 -1.04
N HIS A 74 -7.88 -10.73 -1.71
CA HIS A 74 -7.54 -11.89 -2.51
C HIS A 74 -7.27 -13.14 -1.66
N VAL A 75 -6.74 -13.00 -0.44
CA VAL A 75 -6.64 -14.11 0.52
C VAL A 75 -8.02 -14.68 0.85
N ARG A 76 -9.00 -13.81 1.12
CA ARG A 76 -10.38 -14.23 1.41
C ARG A 76 -11.05 -14.89 0.20
N LEU A 77 -10.61 -14.54 -1.01
CA LEU A 77 -11.05 -15.17 -2.26
C LEU A 77 -10.24 -16.44 -2.60
N LYS A 78 -9.34 -16.89 -1.72
CA LYS A 78 -8.46 -18.05 -1.92
C LYS A 78 -7.62 -17.95 -3.19
N MET A 79 -7.20 -16.74 -3.52
CA MET A 79 -6.22 -16.52 -4.58
C MET A 79 -4.83 -16.69 -4.00
N GLU A 80 -3.98 -17.41 -4.71
CA GLU A 80 -2.59 -17.61 -4.31
C GLU A 80 -1.68 -16.63 -5.05
N CYS A 81 -0.48 -16.39 -4.52
CA CYS A 81 0.46 -15.40 -5.09
C CYS A 81 0.70 -15.64 -6.60
N VAL A 82 0.82 -16.92 -7.00
CA VAL A 82 1.07 -17.32 -8.39
C VAL A 82 -0.11 -17.11 -9.34
N ALA A 83 -1.29 -16.74 -8.82
CA ALA A 83 -2.42 -16.30 -9.65
C ALA A 83 -2.14 -14.93 -10.30
N CYS A 84 -1.30 -14.11 -9.68
CA CYS A 84 -0.88 -12.80 -10.19
C CYS A 84 0.61 -12.78 -10.56
N HIS A 85 1.44 -13.53 -9.86
CA HIS A 85 2.88 -13.61 -10.07
C HIS A 85 3.24 -14.88 -10.86
N GLN A 86 3.20 -14.77 -12.18
CA GLN A 86 3.38 -15.93 -13.06
C GLN A 86 4.84 -16.40 -13.12
N THR A 87 5.03 -17.68 -13.43
CA THR A 87 6.36 -18.24 -13.70
C THR A 87 6.86 -17.74 -15.04
N GLY A 88 7.99 -17.03 -15.03
CA GLY A 88 8.65 -16.52 -16.22
C GLY A 88 9.46 -17.59 -16.97
N PRO A 89 10.13 -17.20 -18.07
CA PRO A 89 10.85 -18.12 -18.96
C PRO A 89 11.99 -18.92 -18.30
N GLY A 90 12.44 -18.49 -17.12
CA GLY A 90 13.50 -19.14 -16.34
C GLY A 90 13.00 -20.35 -15.53
N GLY A 91 11.73 -20.74 -15.67
CA GLY A 91 11.12 -21.83 -14.91
C GLY A 91 10.77 -21.42 -13.48
N MET A 92 10.47 -22.40 -12.63
CA MET A 92 9.78 -22.21 -11.33
C MET A 92 10.49 -21.29 -10.32
N GLY A 93 11.80 -21.05 -10.46
CA GLY A 93 12.55 -20.09 -9.64
C GLY A 93 12.47 -18.64 -10.14
N HIS A 94 11.97 -18.43 -11.36
CA HIS A 94 11.77 -17.12 -11.97
C HIS A 94 10.29 -16.75 -11.85
N ILE A 95 9.92 -16.17 -10.71
CA ILE A 95 8.58 -15.60 -10.53
C ILE A 95 8.58 -14.15 -11.00
N GLU A 96 7.71 -13.83 -11.97
CA GLU A 96 7.55 -12.48 -12.48
C GLU A 96 6.87 -11.60 -11.45
N ARG A 97 7.46 -10.42 -11.21
CA ARG A 97 6.93 -9.46 -10.23
C ARG A 97 5.64 -8.80 -10.70
N ARG A 98 5.35 -8.82 -12.01
CA ARG A 98 4.26 -8.04 -12.61
C ARG A 98 3.00 -8.89 -12.78
N GLY A 99 2.17 -8.91 -11.74
CA GLY A 99 0.73 -9.10 -11.92
C GLY A 99 0.07 -7.73 -12.11
N THR A 100 -0.78 -7.57 -13.10
CA THR A 100 -1.54 -6.33 -13.29
C THR A 100 -2.98 -6.55 -12.87
N CYS A 101 -3.65 -5.49 -12.38
CA CYS A 101 -5.07 -5.60 -12.09
C CYS A 101 -5.87 -5.92 -13.37
N GLN A 102 -5.37 -5.54 -14.55
CA GLN A 102 -5.97 -5.86 -15.85
C GLN A 102 -6.12 -7.36 -16.10
N ASP A 103 -5.28 -8.21 -15.51
CA ASP A 103 -5.37 -9.67 -15.72
C ASP A 103 -6.70 -10.25 -15.19
N CYS A 104 -7.34 -9.58 -14.22
CA CYS A 104 -8.60 -10.03 -13.59
C CYS A 104 -9.70 -8.95 -13.51
N HIS A 105 -9.36 -7.67 -13.70
CA HIS A 105 -10.22 -6.51 -13.53
C HIS A 105 -10.23 -5.61 -14.78
N ILE A 106 -10.28 -6.23 -15.96
CA ILE A 106 -10.27 -5.56 -17.27
C ILE A 106 -11.28 -4.40 -17.31
N GLU A 107 -12.54 -4.66 -16.95
CA GLU A 107 -13.59 -3.65 -17.04
C GLU A 107 -13.33 -2.45 -16.11
N ALA A 108 -12.72 -2.69 -14.95
CA ALA A 108 -12.39 -1.63 -14.00
C ALA A 108 -11.21 -0.78 -14.48
N GLU A 109 -10.18 -1.42 -15.05
CA GLU A 109 -9.02 -0.73 -15.62
C GLU A 109 -9.39 0.10 -16.85
N GLU A 110 -10.22 -0.43 -17.74
CA GLU A 110 -10.78 0.31 -18.88
C GLU A 110 -11.59 1.53 -18.40
N ALA A 111 -12.46 1.34 -17.40
CA ALA A 111 -13.23 2.43 -16.81
C ALA A 111 -12.35 3.49 -16.14
N ILE A 112 -11.31 3.09 -15.39
CA ILE A 112 -10.36 4.00 -14.76
C ILE A 112 -9.58 4.79 -15.81
N ALA A 113 -9.12 4.14 -16.89
CA ALA A 113 -8.37 4.77 -17.96
C ALA A 113 -9.14 5.91 -18.65
N ALA A 114 -10.47 5.81 -18.70
CA ALA A 114 -11.36 6.86 -19.20
C ALA A 114 -11.78 7.90 -18.14
N SER A 115 -11.50 7.65 -16.85
CA SER A 115 -11.98 8.46 -15.73
C SER A 115 -11.06 9.63 -15.35
N TYR A 116 -11.52 10.44 -14.39
CA TYR A 116 -10.70 11.46 -13.73
C TYR A 116 -9.48 10.89 -12.98
N HIS A 117 -9.49 9.59 -12.65
CA HIS A 117 -8.42 8.91 -11.92
C HIS A 117 -7.49 8.09 -12.82
N LYS A 118 -7.48 8.31 -14.14
CA LYS A 118 -6.60 7.58 -15.08
C LYS A 118 -5.10 7.60 -14.74
N ASN A 119 -4.66 8.65 -14.04
CA ASN A 119 -3.28 8.81 -13.58
C ASN A 119 -3.11 8.45 -12.09
N VAL A 120 -3.92 7.53 -11.57
CA VAL A 120 -3.86 7.04 -10.18
C VAL A 120 -3.74 5.53 -10.19
N SER A 121 -2.90 4.94 -9.34
CA SER A 121 -2.82 3.49 -9.20
C SER A 121 -3.98 2.94 -8.36
N CYS A 122 -4.41 1.71 -8.66
CA CYS A 122 -5.47 1.06 -7.88
C CYS A 122 -5.11 1.01 -6.38
N ALA A 123 -3.85 0.72 -6.06
CA ALA A 123 -3.34 0.69 -4.70
C ALA A 123 -3.52 2.04 -3.95
N ALA A 124 -3.47 3.18 -4.64
CA ALA A 124 -3.68 4.49 -4.02
C ALA A 124 -5.06 4.59 -3.35
N CYS A 125 -6.05 3.94 -3.94
CA CYS A 125 -7.41 3.88 -3.44
C CYS A 125 -7.61 2.66 -2.52
N HIS A 126 -6.97 1.53 -2.81
CA HIS A 126 -7.29 0.24 -2.19
C HIS A 126 -6.41 -0.14 -0.98
N VAL A 127 -5.27 0.52 -0.79
CA VAL A 127 -4.41 0.32 0.39
C VAL A 127 -4.69 1.42 1.42
N LYS A 128 -5.05 1.02 2.65
CA LYS A 128 -5.45 1.96 3.71
C LYS A 128 -4.48 2.02 4.87
N ILE A 129 -3.91 0.88 5.23
CA ILE A 129 -3.00 0.74 6.36
C ILE A 129 -1.81 -0.08 5.89
N LEU A 130 -0.64 0.27 6.40
CA LEU A 130 0.62 -0.39 6.11
C LEU A 130 1.33 -0.76 7.39
N GLY A 131 1.88 -1.96 7.44
CA GLY A 131 2.76 -2.39 8.53
C GLY A 131 4.22 -2.01 8.31
N GLY A 132 5.09 -2.57 9.14
CA GLY A 132 6.54 -2.63 8.98
C GLY A 132 7.27 -1.48 9.68
N TYR A 133 8.50 -1.21 9.24
CA TYR A 133 9.37 -0.17 9.77
C TYR A 133 8.70 1.20 9.78
N GLN A 134 8.66 1.84 10.94
CA GLN A 134 8.24 3.23 11.10
C GLN A 134 9.45 4.15 11.30
N MET A 135 10.62 3.57 11.58
CA MET A 135 11.89 4.27 11.67
C MET A 135 13.05 3.28 11.58
N THR A 136 14.25 3.75 11.26
CA THR A 136 15.44 2.90 11.37
C THR A 136 16.66 3.75 11.72
N SER A 137 17.42 3.30 12.71
CA SER A 137 18.72 3.91 13.05
C SER A 137 19.85 2.92 12.81
N TRP A 138 21.02 3.42 12.44
CA TRP A 138 22.27 2.67 12.39
C TRP A 138 23.27 3.38 13.29
N GLY A 139 23.80 2.65 14.26
CA GLY A 139 24.72 3.18 15.26
C GLY A 139 25.65 2.11 15.80
N SER A 140 26.42 2.46 16.84
CA SER A 140 27.31 1.49 17.47
C SER A 140 26.50 0.44 18.21
N GLY A 141 26.93 -0.82 18.12
CA GLY A 141 26.29 -1.93 18.83
C GLY A 141 27.03 -3.24 18.58
N LEU A 142 26.37 -4.36 18.85
CA LEU A 142 26.92 -5.70 18.65
C LEU A 142 26.22 -6.43 17.50
N ILE A 143 27.00 -7.03 16.61
CA ILE A 143 26.53 -8.00 15.61
C ILE A 143 27.30 -9.29 15.82
N ALA A 144 26.60 -10.41 16.04
CA ALA A 144 27.21 -11.68 16.42
C ALA A 144 28.20 -11.54 17.59
N SER A 145 27.77 -10.79 18.62
CA SER A 145 28.56 -10.46 19.82
C SER A 145 29.87 -9.71 19.56
N ARG A 146 30.06 -9.11 18.39
CA ARG A 146 31.21 -8.29 18.05
C ARG A 146 30.82 -6.82 17.90
N PRO A 147 31.61 -5.87 18.41
CA PRO A 147 31.41 -4.45 18.18
C PRO A 147 31.29 -4.13 16.69
N ASN A 148 30.28 -3.35 16.34
CA ASN A 148 30.04 -2.88 14.99
C ASN A 148 29.53 -1.43 15.04
N PRO A 149 30.15 -0.49 14.30
CA PRO A 149 29.74 0.91 14.28
C PRO A 149 28.43 1.18 13.50
N PHE A 150 27.88 0.16 12.82
CA PHE A 150 26.71 0.25 11.96
C PHE A 150 25.69 -0.86 12.27
N LYS A 151 25.48 -1.17 13.56
CA LYS A 151 24.39 -2.03 14.00
C LYS A 151 23.06 -1.38 13.62
N LYS A 152 22.24 -2.10 12.87
CA LYS A 152 20.91 -1.65 12.46
C LYS A 152 19.93 -1.84 13.62
N TYR A 153 19.41 -0.75 14.14
CA TYR A 153 18.28 -0.68 15.06
C TYR A 153 17.01 -0.46 14.26
N ALA A 154 16.40 -1.55 13.82
CA ALA A 154 15.29 -1.52 12.87
C ALA A 154 13.94 -1.85 13.49
N LEU A 155 13.91 -2.37 14.72
CA LEU A 155 12.68 -2.96 15.26
C LEU A 155 11.72 -1.90 15.82
N TYR A 156 11.61 -0.75 15.13
CA TYR A 156 10.55 0.23 15.26
C TYR A 156 9.41 -0.17 14.32
N TYR A 157 8.56 -1.09 14.73
CA TYR A 157 7.46 -1.58 13.89
C TYR A 157 6.12 -1.04 14.33
N GLY A 158 5.23 -0.84 13.38
CA GLY A 158 3.87 -0.45 13.69
C GLY A 158 3.08 -0.11 12.44
N PRO A 159 1.80 0.26 12.61
CA PRO A 159 0.95 0.68 11.49
C PRO A 159 1.20 2.13 11.07
N MET A 160 1.00 2.39 9.78
CA MET A 160 0.90 3.72 9.18
C MET A 160 -0.36 3.83 8.33
N GLU A 161 -1.18 4.86 8.57
CA GLU A 161 -2.40 5.10 7.79
C GLU A 161 -2.78 6.60 7.64
N PRO A 162 -3.36 6.99 6.49
CA PRO A 162 -3.23 6.32 5.20
C PRO A 162 -1.81 6.49 4.61
N PRO A 163 -1.37 5.62 3.67
CA PRO A 163 -0.18 5.88 2.86
C PRO A 163 -0.21 7.24 2.16
N ILE A 164 0.95 7.88 2.06
CA ILE A 164 1.16 9.14 1.32
C ILE A 164 1.17 8.82 -0.18
N LEU A 165 0.44 9.62 -0.97
CA LEU A 165 0.45 9.53 -2.42
C LEU A 165 1.55 10.42 -2.99
N VAL A 166 2.33 9.89 -3.93
CA VAL A 166 3.42 10.58 -4.61
C VAL A 166 3.31 10.29 -6.10
N LYS A 167 3.72 11.23 -6.95
CA LYS A 167 3.84 10.99 -8.39
C LYS A 167 5.07 10.14 -8.67
N ASP A 168 4.90 9.04 -9.38
CA ASP A 168 6.01 8.23 -9.88
C ASP A 168 6.77 8.92 -11.03
N GLN A 169 7.75 8.22 -11.59
CA GLN A 169 8.57 8.69 -12.72
C GLN A 169 7.75 9.04 -13.98
N ALA A 170 6.54 8.46 -14.12
CA ALA A 170 5.61 8.72 -15.22
C ALA A 170 4.51 9.75 -14.86
N GLY A 171 4.57 10.33 -13.66
CA GLY A 171 3.58 11.29 -13.18
C GLY A 171 2.28 10.66 -12.66
N ARG A 172 2.21 9.33 -12.49
CA ARG A 172 1.07 8.62 -11.92
C ARG A 172 1.12 8.67 -10.40
N TRP A 173 -0.02 8.93 -9.76
CA TRP A 173 -0.13 8.90 -8.31
C TRP A 173 -0.09 7.47 -7.79
N ILE A 174 0.93 7.18 -6.98
CA ILE A 174 1.12 5.90 -6.32
C ILE A 174 1.18 6.10 -4.79
N PRO A 175 0.64 5.17 -4.01
CA PRO A 175 0.86 5.16 -2.57
C PRO A 175 2.30 4.74 -2.26
N MET A 176 2.91 5.42 -1.30
CA MET A 176 4.24 5.12 -0.79
C MET A 176 4.20 5.04 0.73
N LYS A 177 5.02 4.13 1.26
CA LYS A 177 5.35 4.11 2.68
C LYS A 177 6.52 5.05 2.93
N VAL A 178 6.36 5.97 3.87
CA VAL A 178 7.38 6.99 4.18
C VAL A 178 7.87 6.79 5.62
N TRP A 179 9.17 6.71 5.85
CA TRP A 179 9.73 6.70 7.20
C TRP A 179 11.12 7.33 7.29
N PRO A 180 11.49 7.91 8.45
CA PRO A 180 12.80 8.49 8.67
C PRO A 180 13.87 7.43 8.96
N ASN A 181 15.09 7.74 8.53
CA ASN A 181 16.27 6.90 8.69
C ASN A 181 17.49 7.74 9.07
N SER A 182 18.32 7.23 9.98
CA SER A 182 19.58 7.88 10.38
C SER A 182 20.73 6.89 10.50
N ALA A 183 21.90 7.20 9.98
CA ALA A 183 23.12 6.43 10.19
C ALA A 183 24.21 7.32 10.80
N GLY A 184 24.63 7.00 12.03
CA GLY A 184 25.76 7.65 12.70
C GLY A 184 27.10 7.20 12.11
N ASN A 185 28.19 7.66 12.73
CA ASN A 185 29.57 7.32 12.35
C ASN A 185 29.98 7.75 10.93
N PHE A 186 29.30 8.74 10.34
CA PHE A 186 29.72 9.34 9.08
C PHE A 186 30.86 10.35 9.31
N LYS A 187 31.91 10.27 8.48
CA LYS A 187 33.08 11.16 8.56
C LYS A 187 32.99 12.34 7.60
N THR A 188 32.50 12.08 6.39
CA THR A 188 32.43 13.07 5.33
C THR A 188 31.05 13.73 5.34
N PRO A 189 30.95 15.06 5.44
CA PRO A 189 29.67 15.74 5.31
C PRO A 189 28.99 15.44 3.98
N VAL A 190 27.67 15.26 4.02
CA VAL A 190 26.84 15.08 2.83
C VAL A 190 25.84 16.23 2.76
N THR A 191 25.84 16.94 1.65
CA THR A 191 24.89 18.02 1.40
C THR A 191 23.49 17.44 1.12
N PRO A 192 22.42 17.98 1.72
CA PRO A 192 21.06 17.59 1.38
C PRO A 192 20.75 17.81 -0.11
N ARG A 193 19.88 16.97 -0.67
CA ARG A 193 19.34 17.17 -2.02
C ARG A 193 17.83 17.44 -1.92
N PRO A 194 17.36 18.60 -2.42
CA PRO A 194 15.93 18.93 -2.45
C PRO A 194 15.10 17.90 -3.21
N GLY A 195 13.88 17.63 -2.73
CA GLY A 195 12.94 16.71 -3.34
C GLY A 195 13.18 15.24 -3.00
N ILE A 196 12.58 14.36 -3.81
CA ILE A 196 12.77 12.91 -3.76
C ILE A 196 13.60 12.46 -4.95
N ILE A 197 14.34 11.37 -4.78
CA ILE A 197 15.18 10.74 -5.78
C ILE A 197 14.69 9.30 -5.93
N PHE A 198 14.24 8.93 -7.12
CA PHE A 198 13.95 7.54 -7.45
C PHE A 198 15.26 6.76 -7.54
N ARG A 199 15.31 5.61 -6.86
CA ARG A 199 16.49 4.73 -6.88
C ARG A 199 16.72 4.13 -8.26
N TRP A 200 15.63 3.90 -9.00
CA TRP A 200 15.61 3.34 -10.35
C TRP A 200 14.92 4.35 -11.29
N PRO A 201 15.69 5.17 -12.02
CA PRO A 201 15.13 6.28 -12.79
C PRO A 201 14.25 5.79 -13.96
N ASP A 202 14.50 4.60 -14.49
CA ASP A 202 13.78 4.04 -15.63
C ASP A 202 12.50 3.27 -15.23
N GLY A 203 12.17 3.24 -13.93
CA GLY A 203 10.90 2.73 -13.44
C GLY A 203 10.86 1.23 -13.14
N GLU A 204 12.01 0.56 -13.03
CA GLU A 204 12.08 -0.87 -12.68
C GLU A 204 11.47 -1.14 -11.30
N THR A 205 11.60 -0.16 -10.39
CA THR A 205 10.74 -0.03 -9.21
C THR A 205 10.42 1.45 -8.97
N HIS A 206 9.40 1.71 -8.17
CA HIS A 206 9.07 3.08 -7.79
C HIS A 206 9.67 3.50 -6.44
N ASP A 207 10.61 2.74 -5.87
CA ASP A 207 11.22 3.10 -4.59
C ASP A 207 12.09 4.37 -4.74
N ALA A 208 11.95 5.27 -3.78
CA ALA A 208 12.61 6.56 -3.72
C ALA A 208 13.17 6.86 -2.33
N TYR A 209 13.90 7.96 -2.22
CA TYR A 209 14.36 8.52 -0.95
C TYR A 209 14.52 10.03 -1.06
N ALA A 210 14.45 10.74 0.07
CA ALA A 210 14.85 12.14 0.17
C ALA A 210 16.13 12.24 0.99
N LEU A 211 17.22 12.75 0.40
CA LEU A 211 18.51 12.88 1.07
C LEU A 211 18.55 14.16 1.90
N LEU A 212 18.57 14.03 3.22
CA LEU A 212 18.55 15.17 4.16
C LEU A 212 19.95 15.62 4.57
N GLY A 213 20.99 14.96 4.06
CA GLY A 213 22.39 15.27 4.35
C GLY A 213 22.85 14.77 5.71
N THR A 214 23.99 15.29 6.18
CA THR A 214 24.57 14.96 7.48
C THR A 214 24.26 16.00 8.53
N HIS A 215 24.00 15.55 9.76
CA HIS A 215 23.68 16.38 10.92
C HIS A 215 24.56 16.00 12.11
N SER A 216 24.93 16.97 12.94
CA SER A 216 25.73 16.72 14.14
C SER A 216 24.84 16.61 15.36
N ILE A 217 25.07 15.59 16.21
CA ILE A 217 24.45 15.47 17.52
C ILE A 217 25.50 15.84 18.57
N PRO A 218 25.22 16.77 19.52
CA PRO A 218 26.14 17.06 20.60
C PRO A 218 26.52 15.80 21.39
N LYS A 219 27.82 15.54 21.53
CA LYS A 219 28.36 14.33 22.18
C LYS A 219 27.99 12.99 21.50
N GLY A 220 27.46 13.03 20.28
CA GLY A 220 27.09 11.84 19.51
C GLY A 220 28.21 11.26 18.65
N ASN A 221 27.90 10.19 17.92
CA ASN A 221 28.83 9.42 17.08
C ASN A 221 29.20 10.12 15.75
N ASN A 222 29.95 11.22 15.79
CA ASN A 222 30.32 12.02 14.61
C ASN A 222 29.08 12.61 13.89
N LEU A 223 29.06 12.55 12.55
CA LEU A 223 27.93 12.99 11.73
C LEU A 223 26.91 11.87 11.54
N TYR A 224 25.64 12.26 11.52
CA TYR A 224 24.50 11.41 11.23
C TYR A 224 23.99 11.69 9.82
N LEU A 225 24.15 10.75 8.91
CA LEU A 225 23.50 10.79 7.61
C LEU A 225 21.99 10.53 7.80
N ALA A 226 21.14 11.46 7.38
CA ALA A 226 19.69 11.33 7.49
C ALA A 226 19.03 11.28 6.11
N TRP A 227 17.96 10.47 5.99
CA TRP A 227 17.11 10.42 4.81
C TRP A 227 15.68 10.00 5.15
N LEU A 228 14.73 10.38 4.29
CA LEU A 228 13.41 9.77 4.29
C LEU A 228 13.42 8.63 3.27
N GLN A 229 13.00 7.43 3.66
CA GLN A 229 12.76 6.35 2.71
C GLN A 229 11.33 6.43 2.21
N LEU A 230 11.13 6.24 0.91
CA LEU A 230 9.82 6.17 0.28
C LEU A 230 9.75 4.88 -0.54
N ASP A 231 9.15 3.82 0.00
CA ASP A 231 9.04 2.57 -0.75
C ASP A 231 7.62 2.41 -1.32
N GLN A 232 7.53 1.89 -2.55
CA GLN A 232 6.25 1.59 -3.17
C GLN A 232 5.55 0.51 -2.35
N VAL A 233 4.30 0.77 -1.98
CA VAL A 233 3.53 -0.16 -1.15
C VAL A 233 3.29 -1.49 -1.86
N GLY A 234 3.21 -2.56 -1.07
CA GLY A 234 2.72 -3.87 -1.51
C GLY A 234 1.20 -4.01 -1.29
N HIS A 235 0.77 -5.19 -0.84
CA HIS A 235 -0.56 -5.41 -0.25
C HIS A 235 -0.62 -4.75 1.16
N PRO A 236 -1.76 -4.56 1.84
CA PRO A 236 -3.08 -5.19 1.66
C PRO A 236 -4.06 -4.34 0.84
N LEU A 237 -4.51 -4.89 -0.29
CA LEU A 237 -5.65 -4.37 -1.02
C LEU A 237 -6.95 -4.72 -0.28
N GLY A 238 -7.76 -3.69 -0.04
CA GLY A 238 -9.04 -3.80 0.63
C GLY A 238 -10.13 -2.96 -0.01
N LYS A 239 -11.16 -2.63 0.78
CA LYS A 239 -12.20 -1.70 0.35
C LYS A 239 -11.56 -0.35 0.03
N SER A 240 -11.95 0.26 -1.08
CA SER A 240 -11.44 1.57 -1.48
C SER A 240 -11.65 2.63 -0.40
N ARG A 241 -10.72 3.61 -0.37
CA ARG A 241 -10.88 4.90 0.27
C ARG A 241 -12.09 5.63 -0.31
N THR A 242 -12.72 6.47 0.49
CA THR A 242 -13.74 7.38 0.00
C THR A 242 -13.08 8.53 -0.75
N CYS A 243 -13.82 9.20 -1.64
CA CYS A 243 -13.27 10.36 -2.34
C CYS A 243 -12.94 11.49 -1.35
N ALA A 244 -13.61 11.57 -0.19
CA ALA A 244 -13.32 12.54 0.86
C ALA A 244 -12.00 12.27 1.59
N ASP A 245 -11.58 11.00 1.68
CA ASP A 245 -10.30 10.62 2.29
C ASP A 245 -9.11 11.28 1.57
N CYS A 246 -9.24 11.47 0.26
CA CYS A 246 -8.20 12.07 -0.59
C CYS A 246 -8.46 13.55 -0.93
N HIS A 247 -9.71 13.93 -1.23
CA HIS A 247 -10.06 15.27 -1.72
C HIS A 247 -10.68 16.19 -0.66
N GLY A 248 -10.85 15.73 0.59
CA GLY A 248 -11.34 16.57 1.69
C GLY A 248 -10.37 17.68 2.08
N ARG A 249 -9.10 17.58 1.68
CA ARG A 249 -8.02 18.53 1.96
C ARG A 249 -6.91 18.39 0.91
N THR A 250 -6.11 19.43 0.73
CA THR A 250 -4.93 19.41 -0.15
C THR A 250 -3.74 18.73 0.52
N ALA A 251 -3.55 18.98 1.81
CA ALA A 251 -2.49 18.36 2.60
C ALA A 251 -2.82 16.89 2.93
N GLN A 252 -1.90 16.01 2.60
CA GLN A 252 -1.92 14.60 3.00
C GLN A 252 -1.37 14.48 4.41
N VAL A 253 -2.00 13.66 5.26
CA VAL A 253 -1.51 13.36 6.60
C VAL A 253 -1.64 11.87 6.84
N ALA A 254 -0.49 11.20 6.97
CA ALA A 254 -0.39 9.85 7.51
C ALA A 254 -0.07 9.93 9.02
N ARG A 255 -0.61 9.00 9.79
CA ARG A 255 -0.28 8.79 11.19
C ARG A 255 0.42 7.45 11.33
N ALA A 256 1.51 7.43 12.08
CA ALA A 256 2.25 6.24 12.40
C ALA A 256 2.33 6.07 13.92
N SER A 257 2.10 4.86 14.38
CA SER A 257 2.44 4.41 15.73
C SER A 257 3.46 3.30 15.61
N TRP A 258 4.32 3.13 16.61
CA TRP A 258 5.34 2.10 16.59
C TRP A 258 5.71 1.65 17.99
N GLU A 259 6.17 0.41 18.05
CA GLU A 259 6.83 -0.20 19.19
C GLU A 259 8.28 -0.50 18.79
N TYR A 260 9.21 -0.16 19.67
CA TYR A 260 10.61 -0.55 19.61
C TYR A 260 10.81 -1.80 20.45
N TYR A 261 11.44 -2.84 19.89
CA TYR A 261 11.72 -4.07 20.63
C TYR A 261 13.03 -4.76 20.20
N ASP A 262 14.12 -4.00 20.09
CA ASP A 262 15.43 -4.55 19.76
C ASP A 262 16.13 -5.21 20.96
N SER A 263 17.07 -6.13 20.72
CA SER A 263 17.79 -6.85 21.78
C SER A 263 18.93 -6.05 22.42
N GLN A 264 19.10 -4.78 22.02
CA GLN A 264 20.13 -3.86 22.48
C GLN A 264 19.58 -2.44 22.42
N GLY A 265 20.07 -1.56 23.28
CA GLY A 265 19.76 -0.12 23.27
C GLY A 265 18.82 0.27 24.40
N ALA A 266 17.60 -0.27 24.40
CA ALA A 266 16.59 0.01 25.41
C ALA A 266 15.63 -1.19 25.57
N GLU A 267 14.99 -1.26 26.72
CA GLU A 267 13.79 -2.09 26.91
C GLU A 267 12.67 -1.63 25.97
N PRO A 268 11.66 -2.47 25.67
CA PRO A 268 10.61 -2.11 24.73
C PRO A 268 9.91 -0.80 25.08
N PHE A 269 9.69 0.05 24.09
CA PHE A 269 9.01 1.34 24.25
C PHE A 269 8.21 1.72 23.01
N GLU A 270 7.22 2.59 23.18
CA GLU A 270 6.28 3.00 22.15
C GLU A 270 6.45 4.48 21.77
N GLY A 271 6.03 4.79 20.55
CA GLY A 271 5.92 6.16 20.11
C GLY A 271 5.04 6.34 18.88
N THR A 272 4.93 7.61 18.47
CA THR A 272 4.09 8.02 17.35
C THR A 272 4.76 9.12 16.55
N HIS A 273 4.34 9.28 15.29
CA HIS A 273 4.66 10.44 14.47
C HIS A 273 3.62 10.65 13.37
N ARG A 274 3.76 11.75 12.63
CA ARG A 274 2.94 12.06 11.47
C ARG A 274 3.81 12.33 10.27
N ILE A 275 3.39 11.85 9.10
CA ILE A 275 3.95 12.27 7.83
C ILE A 275 2.97 13.23 7.17
N VAL A 276 3.44 14.41 6.80
CA VAL A 276 2.65 15.43 6.12
C VAL A 276 3.24 15.72 4.75
N GLY A 277 2.42 15.61 3.72
CA GLY A 277 2.76 15.98 2.35
C GLY A 277 1.81 17.08 1.87
N ASP A 278 2.33 18.25 1.54
CA ASP A 278 1.55 19.39 1.04
C ASP A 278 2.37 20.23 0.05
N GLU A 279 1.92 21.44 -0.28
CA GLU A 279 2.62 22.31 -1.22
C GLU A 279 4.00 22.78 -0.73
N LYS A 280 4.32 22.62 0.57
CA LYS A 280 5.60 23.04 1.15
C LYS A 280 6.64 21.92 1.12
N GLY A 281 6.22 20.67 1.03
CA GLY A 281 7.13 19.53 1.08
C GLY A 281 6.54 18.28 1.70
N LEU A 282 7.43 17.30 1.86
CA LEU A 282 7.20 16.09 2.64
C LEU A 282 7.96 16.21 3.96
N ARG A 283 7.28 16.00 5.08
CA ARG A 283 7.86 16.14 6.42
C ARG A 283 7.34 15.10 7.41
N VAL A 284 8.24 14.61 8.26
CA VAL A 284 7.88 13.88 9.48
C VAL A 284 7.79 14.88 10.62
N THR A 285 6.69 14.83 11.37
CA THR A 285 6.34 15.79 12.42
C THR A 285 5.77 15.05 13.62
N ASP A 286 5.73 15.72 14.77
CA ASP A 286 5.18 15.18 16.01
C ASP A 286 5.81 13.82 16.41
N LEU A 287 7.10 13.60 16.09
CA LEU A 287 7.82 12.39 16.44
C LEU A 287 8.14 12.39 17.94
N ARG A 288 7.51 11.49 18.70
CA ARG A 288 7.59 11.45 20.17
C ARG A 288 7.34 10.06 20.74
N LEU A 289 7.79 9.86 21.97
CA LEU A 289 7.46 8.71 22.80
C LEU A 289 6.01 8.78 23.31
N THR A 290 5.41 7.61 23.49
CA THR A 290 4.12 7.44 24.20
C THR A 290 4.24 6.57 25.45
N SER A 291 5.39 5.91 25.65
CA SER A 291 5.75 5.21 26.88
C SER A 291 7.08 5.74 27.45
N GLU A 292 7.48 5.22 28.60
CA GLU A 292 8.81 5.45 29.16
C GLU A 292 9.90 4.77 28.29
N LEU A 293 11.11 5.35 28.28
CA LEU A 293 12.28 4.79 27.62
C LEU A 293 13.31 4.44 28.67
N GLU A 294 13.51 3.14 28.88
CA GLU A 294 14.47 2.60 29.82
C GLU A 294 15.69 2.05 29.06
N LEU A 295 16.87 2.61 29.34
CA LEU A 295 18.10 2.18 28.68
C LEU A 295 18.58 0.84 29.25
N MET A 296 18.86 -0.10 28.34
CA MET A 296 19.61 -1.31 28.68
C MET A 296 21.06 -0.95 29.05
N HIS A 297 21.75 -1.86 29.74
CA HIS A 297 23.15 -1.66 30.10
C HIS A 297 24.02 -1.30 28.88
N GLY A 298 24.71 -0.16 28.95
CA GLY A 298 25.56 0.35 27.87
C GLY A 298 24.80 0.95 26.68
N GLY A 299 23.47 0.97 26.70
CA GLY A 299 22.63 1.58 25.68
C GLY A 299 22.77 3.10 25.67
N LYS A 300 22.83 3.67 24.47
CA LYS A 300 22.86 5.12 24.27
C LYS A 300 21.87 5.52 23.19
N THR A 301 21.10 6.56 23.46
CA THR A 301 20.02 7.01 22.55
C THR A 301 20.56 7.53 21.22
N ASP A 302 21.80 8.01 21.17
CA ASP A 302 22.45 8.43 19.93
C ASP A 302 22.81 7.25 19.00
N ASP A 303 22.82 6.00 19.49
CA ASP A 303 22.99 4.80 18.65
C ASP A 303 21.67 4.37 17.98
N PHE A 304 20.61 4.20 18.77
CA PHE A 304 19.37 3.57 18.31
C PHE A 304 18.21 4.54 18.11
N ALA A 305 18.22 5.69 18.79
CA ALA A 305 17.14 6.66 18.84
C ALA A 305 17.64 8.09 18.53
N ALA A 306 18.54 8.22 17.55
CA ALA A 306 19.18 9.50 17.18
C ALA A 306 18.16 10.62 16.88
N TRP A 307 16.97 10.24 16.43
CA TRP A 307 15.84 11.15 16.22
C TRP A 307 15.43 11.97 17.44
N LEU A 308 15.70 11.51 18.66
CA LEU A 308 15.48 12.28 19.90
C LEU A 308 16.34 13.56 19.95
N HIS A 309 17.47 13.56 19.22
CA HIS A 309 18.45 14.65 19.25
C HIS A 309 18.52 15.43 17.94
N LEU A 310 17.97 14.89 16.85
CA LEU A 310 18.05 15.48 15.52
C LEU A 310 16.98 16.55 15.24
N GLY A 311 15.98 16.71 16.10
CA GLY A 311 14.96 17.74 15.97
C GLY A 311 14.18 17.68 14.64
N ASP A 312 13.92 18.86 14.05
CA ASP A 312 13.02 19.04 12.89
C ASP A 312 13.71 18.91 11.52
N ILE A 313 14.73 18.06 11.41
CA ILE A 313 15.48 17.86 10.15
C ILE A 313 14.71 17.02 9.12
N TRP A 314 13.65 16.32 9.54
CA TRP A 314 12.94 15.30 8.77
C TRP A 314 12.01 15.88 7.70
N LYS A 315 12.55 16.68 6.77
CA LYS A 315 11.77 17.38 5.75
C LYS A 315 12.52 17.59 4.45
N THR A 316 11.82 17.48 3.33
CA THR A 316 12.33 17.82 1.99
C THR A 316 11.32 18.72 1.28
N PRO A 317 11.76 19.77 0.55
CA PRO A 317 10.86 20.62 -0.22
C PRO A 317 10.28 19.88 -1.44
N GLY A 318 9.15 20.35 -1.95
CA GLY A 318 8.45 19.82 -3.12
C GLY A 318 6.94 19.95 -2.97
N ASP A 319 6.17 19.78 -4.05
CA ASP A 319 4.71 19.77 -3.98
C ASP A 319 4.19 18.33 -3.88
N PHE A 320 3.73 17.98 -2.69
CA PHE A 320 3.09 16.69 -2.37
C PHE A 320 1.60 16.86 -2.09
N SER A 321 1.00 17.99 -2.44
CA SER A 321 -0.42 18.22 -2.24
C SER A 321 -1.26 17.40 -3.23
N ILE A 322 -2.41 16.88 -2.75
CA ILE A 322 -3.43 16.32 -3.65
C ILE A 322 -4.20 17.50 -4.25
N PRO A 323 -4.38 17.56 -5.58
CA PRO A 323 -5.14 18.63 -6.21
C PRO A 323 -6.53 18.78 -5.59
N LYS A 324 -6.89 20.02 -5.23
CA LYS A 324 -8.22 20.34 -4.74
C LYS A 324 -9.24 19.99 -5.82
N SER A 325 -10.22 19.16 -5.47
CA SER A 325 -11.33 18.89 -6.39
C SER A 325 -12.23 20.11 -6.51
N ASP A 326 -12.81 20.31 -7.68
CA ASP A 326 -13.94 21.22 -7.87
C ASP A 326 -15.12 20.68 -7.03
N PRO A 327 -15.60 21.41 -6.00
CA PRO A 327 -16.61 20.90 -5.07
C PRO A 327 -17.94 20.55 -5.75
N THR A 328 -18.29 21.22 -6.84
CA THR A 328 -19.52 20.96 -7.59
C THR A 328 -19.36 19.69 -8.41
N LYS A 329 -18.29 19.58 -9.21
CA LYS A 329 -18.01 18.37 -9.99
C LYS A 329 -17.85 17.14 -9.10
N TYR A 330 -17.23 17.30 -7.93
CA TYR A 330 -17.09 16.25 -6.93
C TYR A 330 -18.44 15.75 -6.42
N ARG A 331 -19.33 16.67 -6.01
CA ARG A 331 -20.67 16.29 -5.49
C ARG A 331 -21.55 15.66 -6.56
N GLU A 332 -21.47 16.15 -7.79
CA GLU A 332 -22.15 15.54 -8.93
C GLU A 332 -21.65 14.13 -9.21
N LEU A 333 -20.33 13.93 -9.19
CA LEU A 333 -19.71 12.62 -9.38
C LEU A 333 -20.14 11.64 -8.28
N ASP A 334 -20.03 12.02 -7.01
CA ASP A 334 -20.43 11.18 -5.87
C ASP A 334 -21.93 10.81 -5.93
N ARG A 335 -22.80 11.78 -6.24
CA ARG A 335 -24.24 11.53 -6.43
C ARG A 335 -24.49 10.57 -7.59
N GLY A 336 -23.81 10.78 -8.72
CA GLY A 336 -23.91 9.94 -9.92
C GLY A 336 -23.48 8.50 -9.65
N ILE A 337 -22.36 8.30 -8.93
CA ILE A 337 -21.89 6.98 -8.51
C ILE A 337 -22.95 6.30 -7.63
N LYS A 338 -23.45 6.98 -6.58
CA LYS A 338 -24.45 6.43 -5.66
C LYS A 338 -25.75 6.04 -6.37
N ALA A 339 -26.26 6.91 -7.25
CA ALA A 339 -27.46 6.66 -8.03
C ALA A 339 -27.27 5.45 -8.97
N SER A 340 -26.19 5.42 -9.74
CA SER A 340 -25.87 4.32 -10.67
C SER A 340 -25.70 2.98 -9.94
N LEU A 341 -24.98 2.96 -8.82
CA LEU A 341 -24.80 1.74 -8.02
C LEU A 341 -26.12 1.24 -7.41
N THR A 342 -27.00 2.15 -7.01
CA THR A 342 -28.35 1.79 -6.51
C THR A 342 -29.18 1.11 -7.60
N ARG A 343 -29.18 1.66 -8.82
CA ARG A 343 -29.86 1.05 -9.98
C ARG A 343 -29.28 -0.33 -10.30
N LEU A 344 -27.95 -0.45 -10.33
CA LEU A 344 -27.26 -1.70 -10.60
C LEU A 344 -27.49 -2.77 -9.53
N ALA A 345 -27.74 -2.40 -8.27
CA ALA A 345 -28.10 -3.34 -7.21
C ALA A 345 -29.49 -3.98 -7.45
N VAL A 346 -30.45 -3.22 -8.00
CA VAL A 346 -31.75 -3.77 -8.43
C VAL A 346 -31.55 -4.78 -9.57
N ILE A 347 -30.74 -4.43 -10.56
CA ILE A 347 -30.42 -5.31 -11.69
C ILE A 347 -29.70 -6.58 -11.22
N ASP A 348 -28.71 -6.48 -10.31
CA ASP A 348 -27.98 -7.62 -9.78
C ASP A 348 -28.90 -8.62 -9.08
N ARG A 349 -29.87 -8.15 -8.27
CA ARG A 349 -30.87 -9.01 -7.64
C ARG A 349 -31.68 -9.81 -8.68
N ARG A 350 -32.08 -9.16 -9.78
CA ARG A 350 -32.79 -9.83 -10.89
C ARG A 350 -31.91 -10.83 -11.62
N ILE A 351 -30.65 -10.50 -11.91
CA ILE A 351 -29.68 -11.41 -12.54
C ILE A 351 -29.48 -12.66 -11.66
N LYS A 352 -29.25 -12.47 -10.36
CA LYS A 352 -29.10 -13.59 -9.40
C LYS A 352 -30.34 -14.49 -9.34
N ALA A 353 -31.54 -13.90 -9.42
CA ALA A 353 -32.78 -14.69 -9.46
C ALA A 353 -32.88 -15.55 -10.74
N ARG A 354 -32.40 -15.05 -11.89
CA ARG A 354 -32.31 -15.81 -13.15
C ARG A 354 -31.28 -16.92 -13.07
N GLU A 355 -30.11 -16.65 -12.50
CA GLU A 355 -29.06 -17.66 -12.25
C GLU A 355 -29.59 -18.80 -11.37
N ALA A 356 -30.32 -18.47 -10.30
CA ALA A 356 -30.95 -19.46 -9.42
C ALA A 356 -31.97 -20.35 -10.14
N ARG A 357 -32.57 -19.88 -11.24
CA ARG A 357 -33.44 -20.67 -12.12
C ARG A 357 -32.69 -21.45 -13.20
N GLY A 358 -31.35 -21.40 -13.22
CA GLY A 358 -30.53 -22.08 -14.22
C GLY A 358 -30.49 -21.37 -15.58
N GLU A 359 -30.94 -20.12 -15.68
CA GLU A 359 -30.89 -19.38 -16.93
C GLU A 359 -29.45 -19.01 -17.33
N LYS A 360 -29.14 -19.08 -18.63
CA LYS A 360 -27.83 -18.72 -19.18
C LYS A 360 -27.65 -17.19 -19.24
N VAL A 361 -27.15 -16.59 -18.16
CA VAL A 361 -26.94 -15.13 -18.06
C VAL A 361 -25.49 -14.66 -18.26
N LYS A 362 -24.58 -15.50 -18.77
CA LYS A 362 -23.14 -15.15 -18.87
C LYS A 362 -22.88 -13.80 -19.57
N LYS A 363 -23.53 -13.56 -20.72
CA LYS A 363 -23.41 -12.28 -21.46
C LYS A 363 -23.95 -11.10 -20.64
N LEU A 364 -25.12 -11.28 -20.02
CA LEU A 364 -25.76 -10.27 -19.17
C LEU A 364 -24.89 -9.93 -17.94
N ARG A 365 -24.29 -10.95 -17.31
CA ARG A 365 -23.39 -10.79 -16.18
C ARG A 365 -22.12 -10.01 -16.56
N ARG A 366 -21.56 -10.28 -17.74
CA ARG A 366 -20.44 -9.49 -18.29
C ARG A 366 -20.84 -8.03 -18.49
N ARG A 367 -21.94 -7.74 -19.19
CA ARG A 367 -22.42 -6.36 -19.39
C ARG A 367 -22.71 -5.64 -18.07
N TRP A 368 -23.25 -6.34 -17.09
CA TRP A 368 -23.44 -5.79 -15.74
C TRP A 368 -22.11 -5.44 -15.05
N LYS A 369 -21.04 -6.23 -15.23
CA LYS A 369 -19.71 -5.90 -14.71
C LYS A 369 -19.13 -4.66 -15.38
N GLU A 370 -19.25 -4.56 -16.70
CA GLU A 370 -18.84 -3.37 -17.48
C GLU A 370 -19.59 -2.12 -16.98
N ALA A 371 -20.93 -2.20 -16.86
CA ALA A 371 -21.75 -1.12 -16.33
C ALA A 371 -21.40 -0.75 -14.88
N LYS A 372 -21.11 -1.74 -14.03
CA LYS A 372 -20.70 -1.52 -12.64
C LYS A 372 -19.33 -0.88 -12.53
N ALA A 373 -18.38 -1.30 -13.34
CA ALA A 373 -17.05 -0.72 -13.40
C ALA A 373 -17.12 0.74 -13.86
N ALA A 374 -17.87 1.03 -14.94
CA ALA A 374 -18.14 2.39 -15.39
C ALA A 374 -18.82 3.20 -14.29
N ALA A 375 -19.88 2.69 -13.66
CA ALA A 375 -20.61 3.41 -12.61
C ALA A 375 -19.74 3.83 -11.42
N ALA A 376 -18.70 3.05 -11.09
CA ALA A 376 -17.81 3.33 -9.98
C ALA A 376 -16.73 4.39 -10.30
N HIS A 377 -16.39 4.61 -11.57
CA HIS A 377 -15.26 5.46 -11.97
C HIS A 377 -15.68 6.63 -12.87
N ASP A 378 -16.72 6.45 -13.69
CA ASP A 378 -17.31 7.44 -14.56
C ASP A 378 -18.83 7.19 -14.73
N PRO A 379 -19.67 7.72 -13.83
CA PRO A 379 -21.11 7.50 -13.88
C PRO A 379 -21.77 8.12 -15.12
N LYS A 380 -21.11 9.05 -15.83
CA LYS A 380 -21.67 9.65 -17.06
C LYS A 380 -21.69 8.63 -18.19
N THR A 381 -20.62 7.87 -18.36
CA THR A 381 -20.54 6.78 -19.36
C THR A 381 -21.28 5.53 -18.93
N ALA A 382 -21.54 5.36 -17.63
CA ALA A 382 -22.30 4.22 -17.10
C ALA A 382 -23.78 4.20 -17.52
N GLY A 383 -24.41 5.37 -17.75
CA GLY A 383 -25.83 5.47 -18.03
C GLY A 383 -26.31 4.55 -19.17
N PRO A 384 -25.76 4.68 -20.40
CA PRO A 384 -26.10 3.80 -21.52
C PRO A 384 -25.89 2.31 -21.23
N LEU A 385 -24.81 1.95 -20.53
CA LEU A 385 -24.52 0.55 -20.16
C LEU A 385 -25.56 0.01 -19.16
N ILE A 386 -26.01 0.83 -18.21
CA ILE A 386 -27.06 0.45 -17.25
C ILE A 386 -28.38 0.21 -17.98
N GLU A 387 -28.76 1.06 -18.95
CA GLU A 387 -29.97 0.85 -19.75
C GLU A 387 -29.89 -0.40 -20.63
N GLU A 388 -28.73 -0.66 -21.26
CA GLU A 388 -28.50 -1.89 -22.03
C GLU A 388 -28.72 -3.12 -21.15
N VAL A 389 -28.09 -3.17 -19.98
CA VAL A 389 -28.22 -4.29 -19.04
C VAL A 389 -29.65 -4.42 -18.53
N PHE A 390 -30.33 -3.31 -18.23
CA PHE A 390 -31.72 -3.31 -17.80
C PHE A 390 -32.65 -3.93 -18.87
N THR A 391 -32.48 -3.50 -20.12
CA THR A 391 -33.25 -3.99 -21.28
C THR A 391 -32.98 -5.49 -21.52
N MET A 392 -31.71 -5.90 -21.52
CA MET A 392 -31.32 -7.32 -21.66
C MET A 392 -31.86 -8.21 -20.52
N ASN A 393 -32.22 -7.61 -19.39
CA ASN A 393 -32.77 -8.30 -18.24
C ASN A 393 -34.30 -8.39 -18.23
N GLY A 394 -34.96 -8.13 -19.38
CA GLY A 394 -36.42 -8.18 -19.50
C GLY A 394 -37.11 -7.05 -18.76
N GLY A 395 -36.45 -5.88 -18.63
CA GLY A 395 -37.14 -4.67 -18.23
C GLY A 395 -38.10 -4.25 -19.35
N ASP A 396 -39.39 -4.53 -19.19
CA ASP A 396 -40.42 -3.98 -20.07
C ASP A 396 -40.26 -2.46 -20.12
N GLY A 397 -40.17 -1.91 -21.34
CA GLY A 397 -39.75 -0.55 -21.64
C GLY A 397 -40.73 0.55 -21.21
N ALA A 398 -41.08 0.61 -19.92
CA ALA A 398 -41.57 1.85 -19.34
C ALA A 398 -40.34 2.71 -19.00
N PRO A 399 -40.07 3.80 -19.74
CA PRO A 399 -38.99 4.71 -19.37
C PRO A 399 -39.24 5.19 -17.94
N VAL A 400 -38.23 5.10 -17.07
CA VAL A 400 -38.25 5.81 -15.79
C VAL A 400 -38.52 7.26 -16.13
N SER A 401 -39.71 7.74 -15.78
CA SER A 401 -40.24 9.02 -16.23
C SER A 401 -39.22 10.14 -15.99
N ASN A 402 -39.08 11.02 -16.97
CA ASN A 402 -38.24 12.23 -17.02
C ASN A 402 -38.42 13.25 -15.86
N GLN A 403 -39.08 12.90 -14.75
CA GLN A 403 -39.32 13.80 -13.62
C GLN A 403 -38.05 14.21 -12.85
N GLU A 404 -36.89 13.58 -13.07
CA GLU A 404 -35.62 14.04 -12.49
C GLU A 404 -34.79 14.97 -13.40
N ARG A 405 -35.20 15.22 -14.65
CA ARG A 405 -34.51 16.17 -15.55
C ARG A 405 -34.90 17.64 -15.34
N ALA A 406 -35.90 17.94 -14.52
CA ALA A 406 -36.44 19.30 -14.34
C ALA A 406 -35.84 20.09 -13.14
N ALA A 407 -34.78 19.62 -12.47
CA ALA A 407 -34.17 20.34 -11.33
C ALA A 407 -32.93 21.19 -11.69
N HIS A 408 -32.56 21.31 -12.96
CA HIS A 408 -31.44 22.14 -13.42
C HIS A 408 -31.80 23.00 -14.63
N GLY A 409 -32.73 23.93 -14.45
CA GLY A 409 -33.06 24.91 -15.49
C GLY A 409 -34.07 25.96 -15.06
N SER A 410 -33.64 26.93 -14.25
CA SER A 410 -34.05 28.35 -14.28
C SER A 410 -33.76 29.00 -12.91
N GLY A 411 -33.04 30.12 -12.94
CA GLY A 411 -32.63 30.84 -11.75
C GLY A 411 -31.67 31.99 -12.08
N LYS A 412 -32.07 32.83 -13.05
CA LYS A 412 -31.60 34.21 -13.20
C LYS A 412 -32.83 35.11 -13.18
N GLU A 413 -32.62 36.31 -12.65
CA GLU A 413 -33.55 37.45 -12.47
C GLU A 413 -34.35 37.46 -11.15
N HIS A 414 -33.75 38.03 -10.10
CA HIS A 414 -33.88 39.45 -9.75
C HIS A 414 -32.67 39.94 -8.97
#